data_AF-A0A958RK64-F1
#
_entry.id   AF-A0A958RK64-F1
#
_cell.length_a   1.000
_cell.length_b   1.000
_cell.length_c   1.000
_cell.angle_alpha   90.00
_cell.angle_beta   90.00
_cell.angle_gamma   90.00
#
_symmetry.space_group_name_H-M   'P 1'
#
loop_
_entity.id
_entity.type
_entity.pdbx_description
1 polymer ?
#
loop_
_entity_poly.entity_id
_entity_poly.type
_entity_poly.pdbx_seq_one_letter_code
_entity_poly.pdbx_strand_id
1 'polypeptide(L)' 'IWYCVEIQYRSAFKDLLSLDEMKKMKALKNMMVLKKGMRLSIQPVTPEEFRTITEWAQSRT' A
#
# COMPACT_ATOMS: atom_id res chain seq x y z
N ILE A 1 5.49 4.33 -26.48
CA ILE A 1 5.87 5.58 -25.77
C ILE A 1 6.11 5.21 -24.31
N TRP A 2 7.21 5.66 -23.73
CA TRP A 2 7.51 5.47 -22.30
C TRP A 2 7.23 6.76 -21.54
N TYR A 3 6.72 6.64 -20.32
CA TYR A 3 6.39 7.77 -19.46
C TYR A 3 7.19 7.68 -18.15
N CYS A 4 7.62 8.83 -17.64
CA CYS A 4 8.25 8.98 -16.33
C CYS A 4 7.56 10.14 -15.62
N VAL A 5 7.20 9.96 -14.36
CA VAL A 5 6.51 10.98 -13.55
C VAL A 5 7.42 11.43 -12.41
N GLU A 6 7.32 12.69 -12.04
CA GLU A 6 8.01 13.24 -10.88
C GLU A 6 7.20 12.98 -9.60
N ILE A 7 7.89 12.59 -8.53
CA ILE A 7 7.31 12.40 -7.20
C ILE A 7 8.15 13.15 -6.18
N GLN A 8 7.51 13.56 -5.09
CA GLN A 8 8.19 14.21 -3.97
C GLN A 8 7.92 13.46 -2.67
N TYR A 9 8.86 13.54 -1.75
CA TYR A 9 8.68 13.03 -0.39
C TYR A 9 7.49 13.72 0.29
N ARG A 10 6.68 12.95 1.01
CA ARG A 10 5.54 13.47 1.80
C ARG A 10 5.69 13.12 3.27
N SER A 11 5.88 11.84 3.58
CA SER A 11 6.07 11.32 4.93
C SER A 11 6.63 9.90 4.89
N ALA A 12 7.03 9.38 6.05
CA ALA A 12 7.42 7.98 6.23
C ALA A 12 6.63 7.37 7.39
N PHE A 13 6.41 6.05 7.34
CA PHE A 13 5.91 5.31 8.50
C PHE A 13 7.03 5.08 9.50
N LYS A 14 6.73 5.18 10.79
CA LYS A 14 7.68 4.90 11.88
C LYS A 14 8.11 3.43 11.87
N ASP A 15 7.16 2.54 11.62
CA ASP A 15 7.37 1.10 11.49
C ASP A 15 7.15 0.64 10.04
N LEU A 16 7.89 -0.37 9.61
CA LEU A 16 7.68 -1.05 8.32
C LEU A 16 6.38 -1.85 8.35
N LEU A 17 5.46 -1.57 7.42
CA LEU A 17 4.31 -2.43 7.14
C LEU A 17 4.72 -3.54 6.16
N SER A 18 4.91 -4.75 6.65
CA SER A 18 5.28 -5.90 5.81
C SER A 18 4.10 -6.44 5.00
N LEU A 19 4.39 -7.10 3.86
CA LEU A 19 3.35 -7.79 3.07
C LEU A 19 2.60 -8.85 3.89
N ASP A 20 3.27 -9.50 4.84
CA ASP A 20 2.64 -10.54 5.66
C ASP A 20 1.72 -9.96 6.73
N GLU A 21 2.01 -8.77 7.26
CA GLU A 21 1.07 -8.01 8.08
C GLU A 21 -0.13 -7.55 7.25
N MET A 22 0.10 -7.02 6.04
CA MET A 22 -0.98 -6.60 5.14
C MET A 22 -1.93 -7.74 4.79
N LYS A 23 -1.41 -8.96 4.54
CA LYS A 23 -2.24 -10.15 4.28
C LYS A 23 -3.16 -10.54 5.44
N LYS A 24 -2.82 -10.17 6.68
CA LYS A 24 -3.67 -10.42 7.87
C LYS A 24 -4.81 -9.42 7.97
N MET A 25 -4.75 -8.30 7.25
CA MET A 25 -5.78 -7.26 7.28
C MET A 25 -6.93 -7.62 6.33
N LYS A 26 -8.09 -8.01 6.89
CA LYS A 26 -9.29 -8.35 6.09
C LYS A 26 -9.73 -7.22 5.14
N ALA A 27 -9.51 -5.96 5.52
CA ALA A 27 -9.81 -4.80 4.70
C ALA A 27 -8.96 -4.71 3.43
N LEU A 28 -7.77 -5.31 3.40
CA LEU A 28 -6.86 -5.32 2.24
C LEU A 28 -6.99 -6.59 1.38
N LYS A 29 -7.98 -7.46 1.63
CA LYS A 29 -8.11 -8.76 0.94
C LYS A 29 -8.13 -8.68 -0.60
N ASN A 30 -8.58 -7.54 -1.13
CA ASN A 30 -8.72 -7.31 -2.56
C ASN A 30 -7.57 -6.50 -3.16
N MET A 31 -6.63 -6.03 -2.34
CA MET A 31 -5.53 -5.17 -2.76
C MET A 31 -4.63 -5.90 -3.75
N MET A 32 -4.39 -5.26 -4.90
CA MET A 32 -3.73 -5.89 -6.03
C MET A 32 -2.35 -6.44 -5.67
N VAL A 33 -1.58 -5.72 -4.84
CA VAL A 33 -0.20 -6.08 -4.47
C VAL A 33 -0.13 -7.38 -3.67
N LEU A 34 -1.24 -7.77 -3.02
CA LEU A 34 -1.33 -8.99 -2.21
C LEU A 34 -1.79 -10.21 -3.04
N LYS A 35 -2.24 -10.01 -4.28
CA LYS A 35 -2.72 -11.11 -5.13
C LYS A 35 -1.55 -11.94 -5.65
N LYS A 36 -1.68 -13.26 -5.53
CA LYS A 36 -0.71 -14.22 -6.09
C LYS A 36 -0.55 -13.98 -7.59
N GLY A 37 0.69 -13.86 -8.05
CA GLY A 37 1.01 -13.65 -9.47
C GLY A 37 0.90 -12.20 -9.95
N MET A 38 0.57 -11.24 -9.09
CA MET A 38 0.63 -9.82 -9.46
C MET A 38 2.10 -9.43 -9.73
N ARG A 39 2.36 -8.91 -10.94
CA ARG A 39 3.69 -8.48 -11.42
C ARG A 39 3.73 -7.03 -11.89
N LEU A 40 2.64 -6.29 -11.70
CA LEU A 40 2.57 -4.86 -12.02
C LEU A 40 3.35 -4.06 -10.97
N SER A 41 4.27 -3.21 -11.38
CA SER A 41 5.01 -2.31 -10.46
C SER A 41 4.22 -1.05 -10.10
N ILE A 42 3.25 -0.66 -10.93
CA ILE A 42 2.32 0.45 -10.69
C ILE A 42 0.92 -0.12 -10.66
N GLN A 43 0.21 0.11 -9.56
CA GLN A 43 -1.11 -0.47 -9.32
C GLN A 43 -2.03 0.58 -8.71
N PRO A 44 -3.32 0.63 -9.11
CA PRO A 44 -4.30 1.45 -8.41
C PRO A 44 -4.53 0.94 -6.98
N VAL A 45 -4.85 1.86 -6.08
CA VAL A 45 -5.21 1.58 -4.68
C VAL A 45 -6.57 2.23 -4.43
N THR A 46 -7.50 1.51 -3.82
CA THR A 46 -8.82 2.10 -3.50
C THR A 46 -8.72 3.06 -2.32
N PRO A 47 -9.64 4.04 -2.18
CA PRO A 47 -9.66 4.92 -1.01
C PRO A 47 -9.72 4.16 0.32
N GLU A 48 -10.43 3.04 0.38
CA GLU A 48 -10.56 2.21 1.58
C GLU A 48 -9.26 1.48 1.93
N GLU A 49 -8.56 0.95 0.92
CA GLU A 49 -7.25 0.33 1.09
C GLU A 49 -6.22 1.35 1.56
N PHE A 50 -6.19 2.53 0.93
CA PHE A 50 -5.31 3.63 1.33
C PHE A 50 -5.58 4.06 2.77
N ARG A 51 -6.85 4.30 3.12
CA ARG A 51 -7.26 4.68 4.48
C ARG A 51 -6.80 3.64 5.51
N THR A 52 -7.06 2.36 5.24
CA THR A 52 -6.66 1.26 6.14
C THR A 52 -5.16 1.27 6.43
N ILE A 53 -4.33 1.45 5.39
CA ILE A 53 -2.87 1.50 5.53
C ILE A 53 -2.43 2.75 6.30
N THR A 54 -3.04 3.90 6.02
CA THR A 54 -2.68 5.15 6.71
C THR A 54 -3.11 5.17 8.18
N GLU A 55 -4.27 4.60 8.52
CA GLU A 55 -4.75 4.48 9.90
C GLU A 55 -3.88 3.51 10.70
N TRP A 56 -3.49 2.39 10.09
CA TRP A 56 -2.51 1.46 10.69
C TRP A 56 -1.20 2.19 11.04
N ALA A 57 -0.69 3.00 10.12
CA ALA A 57 0.55 3.74 10.32
C ALA A 57 0.42 4.80 11.43
N GLN A 58 -0.72 5.48 11.51
CA GLN A 58 -0.97 6.50 12.52
C GLN A 58 -1.09 5.91 13.93
N SER A 59 -1.73 4.73 14.08
CA SER A 59 -1.93 4.07 15.37
C SER A 59 -0.65 3.68 16.13
N ARG A 60 0.51 3.75 15.47
CA ARG A 60 1.83 3.39 15.99
C ARG A 60 2.73 4.61 16.28
N THR A 61 2.18 5.82 16.11
CA THR A 61 2.86 7.08 16.44
C THR A 61 3.00 7.22 17.95
#